data_AF-A0A3D0RNK1-F1
#
_entry.id   AF-A0A3D0RNK1-F1
#
_cell.length_a   1.000
_cell.length_b   1.000
_cell.length_c   1.000
_cell.angle_alpha   90.00
_cell.angle_beta   90.00
_cell.angle_gamma   90.00
#
_symmetry.space_group_name_H-M   'P 1'
#
loop_
_entity.id
_entity.type
_entity.pdbx_description
1 polymer ?
#
loop_
_entity_poly.entity_id
_entity_poly.type
_entity_poly.pdbx_seq_one_letter_code
_entity_poly.pdbx_strand_id
1 'polypeptide(L)' 'MILQEKISGILPAWRERIKTLAKEHADVVVDTVKIEEVLHGMRDIKSLHTDISSVDPGEGIRFRGLTINES' A
#
# COMPACT_ATOMS: atom_id res chain seq x y z
N MET A 1 1.10 -27.52 7.25
CA MET A 1 1.08 -26.31 8.10
C MET A 1 2.18 -25.28 7.77
N ILE A 2 2.90 -25.40 6.64
CA ILE A 2 4.08 -24.56 6.31
C ILE A 2 3.71 -23.08 6.07
N LEU A 3 2.53 -22.79 5.53
CA LEU A 3 2.14 -21.42 5.17
C LEU A 3 1.95 -20.52 6.40
N GLN A 4 1.30 -21.03 7.45
CA GLN A 4 1.07 -20.27 8.67
C GLN A 4 2.38 -19.92 9.37
N GLU A 5 3.33 -20.86 9.44
CA GLU A 5 4.65 -20.62 10.02
C GLU A 5 5.45 -19.58 9.24
N LYS A 6 5.44 -19.67 7.89
CA LYS A 6 6.08 -18.66 7.03
C LYS A 6 5.48 -17.27 7.23
N ILE A 7 4.15 -17.16 7.28
CA ILE A 7 3.46 -15.89 7.54
C ILE A 7 3.82 -15.35 8.94
N SER A 8 3.87 -16.23 9.95
CA SER A 8 4.25 -15.87 11.31
C SER A 8 5.68 -15.29 11.37
N GLY A 9 6.61 -15.82 10.55
CA GLY A 9 7.99 -15.32 10.47
C GLY A 9 8.12 -13.91 9.85
N ILE A 10 7.32 -13.59 8.83
CA ILE A 10 7.41 -12.28 8.13
C ILE A 10 6.59 -11.17 8.78
N LEU A 11 5.50 -11.52 9.46
CA LEU A 11 4.52 -10.58 9.99
C LEU A 11 5.09 -9.54 10.99
N PRO A 12 6.04 -9.87 11.89
CA PRO A 12 6.61 -8.91 12.82
C PRO A 12 7.30 -7.75 12.11
N ALA A 13 8.10 -8.03 11.08
CA ALA A 13 8.81 -7.01 10.31
C ALA A 13 7.85 -6.08 9.57
N TRP A 14 6.78 -6.62 8.98
CA TRP A 14 5.76 -5.80 8.30
C TRP A 14 5.02 -4.88 9.27
N ARG A 15 4.67 -5.39 10.46
CA ARG A 15 4.01 -4.58 11.50
C ARG A 15 4.91 -3.46 12.00
N GLU A 16 6.20 -3.75 12.18
CA GLU A 16 7.19 -2.76 12.61
C GLU A 16 7.33 -1.65 11.56
N ARG A 17 7.47 -2.00 10.27
CA ARG A 17 7.50 -1.01 9.17
C ARG A 17 6.32 -0.03 9.18
N ILE A 18 5.09 -0.53 9.35
CA ILE A 18 3.89 0.33 9.38
C ILE A 18 3.86 1.20 10.63
N LYS A 19 4.27 0.66 11.79
CA LYS A 19 4.37 1.44 13.03
C LYS A 19 5.40 2.56 12.91
N THR A 20 6.54 2.28 12.29
CA THR A 20 7.62 3.25 12.09
C THR A 20 7.17 4.35 11.13
N LEU A 21 6.53 4.00 10.00
CA LEU A 21 5.94 4.99 9.08
C LEU A 21 4.94 5.91 9.79
N ALA A 22 4.02 5.33 10.56
CA ALA A 22 3.01 6.10 11.28
C ALA A 22 3.58 6.93 12.45
N LYS A 23 4.78 6.61 12.95
CA LYS A 23 5.43 7.35 14.05
C LYS A 23 6.35 8.45 13.53
N GLU A 24 7.14 8.16 12.50
CA GLU A 24 8.22 9.02 12.01
C GLU A 24 7.77 9.96 10.89
N HIS A 25 6.67 9.64 10.19
CA HIS A 25 6.21 10.37 9.01
C HIS A 25 4.71 10.75 9.06
N ALA A 26 4.14 10.86 10.27
CA ALA A 26 2.71 11.12 10.46
C ALA A 26 2.23 12.47 9.89
N ASP A 27 3.13 13.44 9.79
CA ASP A 27 2.89 14.82 9.36
C ASP A 27 3.17 15.06 7.86
N VAL A 28 3.66 14.04 7.16
CA VAL A 28 3.95 14.13 5.72
C VAL A 28 2.64 14.23 4.93
N VAL A 29 2.46 15.35 4.23
CA VAL A 29 1.32 15.55 3.33
C VAL A 29 1.48 14.66 2.10
N VAL A 30 0.58 13.67 1.94
CA VAL A 30 0.60 12.73 0.80
C VAL A 30 -0.26 13.20 -0.38
N ASP A 31 -1.22 14.07 -0.11
CA ASP A 31 -2.17 14.59 -1.11
C ASP A 31 -2.84 15.90 -0.66
N THR A 32 -3.46 16.62 -1.58
CA THR A 32 -4.27 17.82 -1.30
C THR A 32 -5.70 17.59 -1.78
N VAL A 33 -6.68 17.67 -0.87
CA VAL A 33 -8.08 17.34 -1.17
C VAL A 33 -8.92 18.60 -1.39
N LYS A 34 -9.66 18.61 -2.51
CA LYS A 34 -10.66 19.62 -2.86
C LYS A 34 -12.08 19.14 -2.58
N ILE A 35 -13.01 20.09 -2.47
CA ILE A 35 -14.45 19.79 -2.27
C ILE A 35 -15.01 18.92 -3.40
N GLU A 36 -14.62 19.17 -4.65
CA GLU A 36 -15.12 18.41 -5.79
C GLU A 36 -14.74 16.91 -5.71
N GLU A 37 -13.54 16.57 -5.26
CA GLU A 37 -13.09 15.18 -5.19
C GLU A 37 -13.87 14.42 -4.11
N VAL A 38 -14.20 15.09 -3.00
CA VAL A 38 -15.07 14.53 -1.96
C VAL A 38 -16.49 14.29 -2.51
N LEU A 39 -17.05 15.25 -3.25
CA LEU A 39 -18.39 15.13 -3.82
C LEU A 39 -18.48 14.06 -4.92
N HIS A 40 -17.40 13.83 -5.66
CA HIS A 40 -17.35 12.85 -6.75
C HIS A 40 -16.78 11.48 -6.32
N GLY A 41 -16.78 11.19 -5.02
CA GLY A 41 -16.46 9.85 -4.51
C GLY A 41 -14.96 9.56 -4.37
N MET A 42 -14.18 10.54 -3.92
CA MET A 42 -12.74 10.43 -3.65
C MET A 42 -11.91 10.06 -4.89
N ARG A 43 -12.35 10.48 -6.06
CA ARG A 43 -11.62 10.25 -7.31
C ARG A 43 -10.21 10.86 -7.20
N ASP A 44 -9.22 10.04 -7.51
CA ASP A 44 -7.78 10.38 -7.49
C ASP A 44 -7.19 10.77 -6.12
N ILE A 45 -7.94 10.66 -5.03
CA ILE A 45 -7.42 10.91 -3.67
C ILE A 45 -6.63 9.70 -3.16
N LYS A 46 -5.38 9.93 -2.73
CA LYS A 46 -4.58 8.95 -1.99
C LYS A 46 -5.07 8.81 -0.54
N SER A 47 -6.04 7.93 -0.33
CA SER A 47 -6.73 7.77 0.96
C SER A 47 -6.45 6.44 1.69
N LEU A 48 -5.86 5.46 1.01
CA LEU A 48 -5.66 4.11 1.55
C LEU A 48 -4.26 3.58 1.20
N HIS A 49 -3.63 2.92 2.16
CA HIS A 49 -2.41 2.15 1.96
C HIS A 49 -2.73 0.68 1.67
N THR A 50 -2.17 0.12 0.61
CA THR A 50 -2.33 -1.29 0.22
C THR A 50 -0.98 -1.94 -0.11
N ASP A 51 -0.60 -2.98 0.65
CA ASP A 51 0.75 -3.59 0.54
C ASP A 51 0.86 -4.73 -0.49
N ILE A 52 -0.26 -5.31 -0.92
CA ILE A 52 -0.27 -6.56 -1.69
C ILE A 52 0.04 -6.31 -3.16
N SER A 53 -0.61 -5.30 -3.73
CA SER A 53 -0.49 -4.98 -5.15
C SER A 53 -0.49 -3.47 -5.37
N SER A 54 0.04 -3.08 -6.52
CA SER A 54 0.03 -1.72 -7.04
C SER A 54 -0.14 -1.77 -8.55
N VAL A 55 -0.62 -0.69 -9.16
CA VAL A 55 -0.78 -0.60 -10.61
C VAL A 55 0.27 0.34 -11.17
N ASP A 56 1.12 -0.20 -12.04
CA ASP A 56 2.09 0.54 -12.82
C ASP A 56 1.44 1.03 -14.12
N PRO A 57 1.58 2.31 -14.50
CA PRO A 57 0.97 2.84 -15.71
C PRO A 57 1.46 2.20 -17.03
N GLY A 58 2.69 1.66 -17.07
CA GLY A 58 3.28 1.05 -18.27
C GLY A 58 3.17 -0.48 -18.30
N GLU A 59 3.26 -1.14 -17.15
CA GLU A 59 3.32 -2.60 -17.05
C GLU A 59 2.04 -3.24 -16.48
N GLY A 60 1.11 -2.43 -15.96
CA GLY A 60 -0.14 -2.89 -15.36
C GLY A 60 0.03 -3.34 -13.91
N ILE A 61 -0.76 -4.31 -13.47
CA ILE A 61 -0.79 -4.72 -12.07
C ILE A 61 0.48 -5.48 -11.66
N ARG A 62 1.05 -5.09 -10.52
CA ARG A 62 2.17 -5.76 -9.87
C ARG A 62 1.74 -6.41 -8.56
N PHE A 63 2.10 -7.67 -8.34
CA PHE A 63 1.88 -8.40 -7.09
C PHE A 63 3.18 -8.45 -6.29
N ARG A 64 3.21 -7.78 -5.13
CA ARG A 64 4.42 -7.66 -4.29
C ARG A 64 5.67 -7.18 -5.06
N GLY A 65 5.48 -6.37 -6.10
CA GLY A 65 6.54 -5.83 -6.95
C GLY A 65 6.82 -6.60 -8.24
N LEU A 66 6.27 -7.81 -8.40
CA LEU A 66 6.44 -8.65 -9.58
C LEU A 66 5.33 -8.37 -10.61
N THR A 67 5.68 -8.30 -11.89
CA THR A 67 4.69 -8.28 -12.97
C THR A 67 4.00 -9.64 -13.11
N ILE A 68 2.90 -9.70 -13.87
CA ILE A 68 2.19 -10.96 -14.14
C ILE A 68 3.12 -12.00 -14.79
N ASN A 69 4.04 -11.57 -15.66
CA ASN A 69 4.94 -12.47 -16.38
C ASN A 69 6.10 -13.01 -15.51
N GLU A 70 6.41 -12.33 -14.41
CA GLU A 70 7.47 -12.72 -13.46
C GLU A 70 6.93 -13.50 -12.26
N SER A 71 5.60 -13.52 -12.08
CA SER A 71 4.91 -14.17 -10.95
C SER A 71 4.85 -15.69 -11.08
#